data_AF-A0AA42I072-F1
#
_entry.id   AF-A0AA42I072-F1
#
_cell.length_a   1.000
_cell.length_b   1.000
_cell.length_c   1.000
_cell.angle_alpha   90.00
_cell.angle_beta   90.00
_cell.angle_gamma   90.00
#
_symmetry.space_group_name_H-M   'P 1'
#
loop_
_entity.id
_entity.type
_entity.pdbx_description
1 polymer ?
#
loop_
_entity_poly.entity_id
_entity_poly.type
_entity_poly.pdbx_seq_one_letter_code
_entity_poly.pdbx_strand_id
1 'polypeptide(L)'
;MKATKITLMAAAALALSACVQLPTLPTLPGAQPVASSGVMGPPGGYQQPWTAVPTAPDACNSQAFMEGYKAEYYLTWNRLIGPKQGMFEMQAKQRPADPVVAWNASLYKGKLFNLQGYDNGQSRYGMHNITSTDYLKRCAATSYQKGQNAGGAAALQGFRELEAKERR
;
A
#
# COMPACT_ATOMS: atom_id res chain seq x y z
N MET A 1 -60.70 -27.50 22.13
CA MET A 1 -59.75 -27.24 23.23
C MET A 1 -58.45 -27.99 22.98
N LYS A 2 -57.36 -27.26 22.68
CA LYS A 2 -55.96 -27.49 23.12
C LYS A 2 -55.10 -26.43 22.45
N ALA A 3 -54.56 -25.53 23.25
CA ALA A 3 -53.67 -24.47 22.84
C ALA A 3 -52.22 -24.95 22.96
N THR A 4 -51.41 -24.70 21.95
CA THR A 4 -49.95 -24.83 22.06
C THR A 4 -49.33 -23.53 21.56
N LYS A 5 -48.77 -22.76 22.50
CA LYS A 5 -47.96 -21.58 22.23
C LYS A 5 -46.59 -22.06 21.74
N ILE A 6 -46.08 -21.50 20.65
CA ILE A 6 -44.66 -21.60 20.28
C ILE A 6 -44.12 -20.19 20.13
N THR A 7 -43.08 -19.95 20.93
CA THR A 7 -42.37 -18.73 21.22
C THR A 7 -41.58 -18.21 20.02
N LEU A 8 -41.50 -16.88 19.88
CA LEU A 8 -40.62 -16.15 18.97
C LEU A 8 -39.15 -16.61 19.07
N MET A 9 -38.48 -16.73 17.92
CA MET A 9 -37.10 -16.26 17.79
C MET A 9 -36.91 -15.59 16.43
N ALA A 10 -36.67 -14.28 16.47
CA ALA A 10 -36.04 -13.54 15.39
C ALA A 10 -34.54 -13.88 15.41
N ALA A 11 -33.98 -14.28 14.27
CA ALA A 11 -32.55 -14.39 14.08
C ALA A 11 -32.18 -13.76 12.73
N ALA A 12 -31.51 -12.62 12.82
CA ALA A 12 -30.79 -11.97 11.73
C ALA A 12 -29.54 -12.78 11.34
N ALA A 13 -29.13 -12.76 10.07
CA ALA A 13 -27.71 -12.61 9.69
C ALA A 13 -27.52 -12.55 8.16
N LEU A 14 -27.23 -11.34 7.68
CA LEU A 14 -26.14 -10.96 6.77
C LEU A 14 -25.62 -12.02 5.79
N ALA A 15 -25.97 -11.84 4.51
CA ALA A 15 -25.25 -12.42 3.38
C ALA A 15 -23.88 -11.73 3.23
N LEU A 16 -22.81 -12.42 3.63
CA LEU A 16 -21.44 -12.00 3.39
C LEU A 16 -20.99 -12.50 2.01
N SER A 17 -20.53 -11.57 1.20
CA SER A 17 -19.77 -11.77 -0.04
C SER A 17 -18.62 -12.75 0.19
N ALA A 18 -18.72 -13.94 -0.40
CA ALA A 18 -17.62 -14.89 -0.43
C ALA A 18 -16.53 -14.41 -1.40
N CYS A 19 -15.48 -13.80 -0.87
CA CYS A 19 -14.17 -13.82 -1.52
C CYS A 19 -13.76 -15.30 -1.64
N VAL A 20 -13.63 -15.81 -2.86
CA VAL A 20 -13.02 -17.12 -3.12
C VAL A 20 -11.63 -17.12 -2.48
N GLN A 21 -11.50 -17.80 -1.34
CA GLN A 21 -10.22 -18.03 -0.70
C GLN A 21 -9.45 -19.00 -1.59
N LEU A 22 -8.41 -18.50 -2.26
CA LEU A 22 -7.40 -19.37 -2.86
C LEU A 22 -6.82 -20.28 -1.77
N PRO A 23 -6.52 -21.55 -2.09
CA PRO A 23 -5.97 -22.49 -1.13
C PRO A 23 -4.67 -21.94 -0.54
N THR A 24 -4.63 -21.86 0.79
CA THR A 24 -3.45 -21.46 1.55
C THR A 24 -2.34 -22.48 1.34
N LEU A 25 -1.22 -22.06 0.76
CA LEU A 25 -0.01 -22.86 0.68
C LEU A 25 0.49 -23.18 2.11
N PRO A 26 1.06 -24.37 2.35
CA PRO A 26 1.56 -24.72 3.68
C PRO A 26 2.66 -23.74 4.11
N THR A 27 2.49 -23.14 5.29
CA THR A 27 3.53 -22.37 5.96
C THR A 27 4.60 -23.33 6.49
N LEU A 28 5.86 -23.12 6.11
CA LEU A 28 6.98 -23.87 6.67
C LEU A 28 7.14 -23.49 8.16
N PRO A 29 7.34 -24.46 9.07
CA PRO A 29 7.54 -24.16 10.49
C PRO A 29 8.84 -23.35 10.67
N GLY A 30 8.73 -22.13 11.19
CA GLY A 30 9.88 -21.29 11.55
C GLY A 30 10.03 -19.97 10.80
N ALA A 31 9.23 -19.70 9.76
CA ALA A 31 9.21 -18.38 9.12
C ALA A 31 8.31 -17.42 9.93
N GLN A 32 8.84 -16.88 11.02
CA GLN A 32 8.21 -15.70 11.65
C GLN A 32 8.41 -14.50 10.70
N PRO A 33 7.36 -13.71 10.38
CA PRO A 33 7.52 -12.49 9.62
C PRO A 33 8.39 -11.52 10.41
N VAL A 34 9.65 -11.38 10.02
CA VAL A 34 10.53 -10.38 10.62
C VAL A 34 10.06 -9.02 10.11
N ALA A 35 9.63 -8.15 11.02
CA ALA A 35 9.43 -6.73 10.70
C ALA A 35 10.76 -6.17 10.19
N SER A 36 10.78 -5.69 8.95
CA SER A 36 11.97 -5.07 8.39
C SER A 36 11.83 -3.56 8.50
N SER A 37 12.73 -2.92 9.24
CA SER A 37 12.91 -1.47 9.24
C SER A 37 14.00 -1.11 8.23
N GLY A 38 13.72 -0.18 7.33
CA GLY A 38 14.73 0.31 6.39
C GLY A 38 14.38 1.66 5.81
N VAL A 39 15.37 2.31 5.20
CA VAL A 39 15.14 3.55 4.46
C VAL A 39 14.18 3.27 3.30
N MET A 40 13.05 3.98 3.30
CA MET A 40 12.11 3.99 2.19
C MET A 40 12.66 4.88 1.07
N GLY A 41 13.64 4.34 0.32
CA GLY A 41 13.87 4.73 -1.06
C GLY A 41 14.90 5.83 -1.30
N PRO A 42 15.04 6.27 -2.56
CA PRO A 42 15.94 7.35 -2.93
C PRO A 42 15.56 8.67 -2.21
N PRO A 43 16.50 9.62 -2.10
CA PRO A 43 16.23 10.93 -1.52
C PRO A 43 15.14 11.70 -2.30
N GLY A 44 14.41 12.55 -1.58
CA GLY A 44 13.21 13.22 -2.09
C GLY A 44 11.93 12.50 -1.66
N GLY A 45 10.83 13.23 -1.62
CA GLY A 45 9.54 12.71 -1.16
C GLY A 45 9.23 12.99 0.32
N TYR A 46 7.96 12.84 0.70
CA TYR A 46 7.62 12.66 2.12
C TYR A 46 8.04 11.24 2.50
N GLN A 47 9.27 11.12 2.98
CA GLN A 47 9.68 9.93 3.69
C GLN A 47 8.98 9.99 5.04
N GLN A 48 8.29 8.92 5.44
CA GLN A 48 8.38 8.53 6.84
C GLN A 48 9.71 7.79 6.96
N PRO A 49 10.83 8.48 7.29
CA PRO A 49 12.08 7.77 7.48
C PRO A 49 11.85 6.74 8.59
N TRP A 50 12.21 5.48 8.32
CA TRP A 50 12.17 4.37 9.28
C TRP A 50 10.78 3.82 9.66
N THR A 51 9.84 3.72 8.71
CA THR A 51 8.61 2.95 8.95
C THR A 51 8.90 1.45 8.99
N ALA A 52 8.55 0.80 10.10
CA ALA A 52 8.55 -0.65 10.17
C ALA A 52 7.52 -1.20 9.16
N VAL A 53 7.98 -1.99 8.19
CA VAL A 53 7.09 -2.65 7.25
C VAL A 53 6.80 -4.04 7.79
N PRO A 54 5.55 -4.35 8.18
CA PRO A 54 5.20 -5.71 8.56
C PRO A 54 5.27 -6.59 7.31
N THR A 55 6.21 -7.53 7.30
CA THR A 55 6.26 -8.55 6.25
C THR A 55 5.02 -9.44 6.40
N ALA A 56 4.34 -9.78 5.30
CA ALA A 56 3.19 -10.67 5.37
C ALA A 56 3.64 -12.04 5.94
N PRO A 57 2.88 -12.66 6.88
CA PRO A 57 3.25 -13.93 7.52
C PRO A 57 3.39 -15.11 6.54
N ASP A 58 2.83 -14.96 5.34
CA ASP A 58 2.86 -15.94 4.26
C ASP A 58 3.72 -15.48 3.06
N ALA A 59 4.56 -14.46 3.24
CA ALA A 59 5.62 -14.11 2.31
C ALA A 59 6.81 -15.05 2.53
N CYS A 60 7.06 -15.94 1.57
CA CYS A 60 8.15 -16.91 1.65
C CYS A 60 9.52 -16.30 1.25
N ASN A 61 9.54 -15.08 0.70
CA ASN A 61 10.76 -14.32 0.44
C ASN A 61 10.60 -12.85 0.91
N SER A 62 11.20 -12.53 2.05
CA SER A 62 11.08 -11.22 2.69
C SER A 62 11.74 -10.09 1.88
N GLN A 63 12.86 -10.36 1.22
CA GLN A 63 13.52 -9.36 0.37
C GLN A 63 12.63 -8.98 -0.81
N ALA A 64 12.09 -9.97 -1.52
CA ALA A 64 11.19 -9.74 -2.65
C ALA A 64 9.93 -8.98 -2.22
N PHE A 65 9.36 -9.33 -1.05
CA PHE A 65 8.25 -8.57 -0.46
C PHE A 65 8.61 -7.09 -0.23
N MET A 66 9.77 -6.82 0.38
CA MET A 66 10.20 -5.44 0.65
C MET A 66 10.49 -4.65 -0.63
N GLU A 67 11.05 -5.30 -1.66
CA GLU A 67 11.26 -4.66 -2.97
C GLU A 67 9.93 -4.32 -3.64
N GLY A 68 8.94 -5.22 -3.60
CA GLY A 68 7.60 -4.97 -4.11
C GLY A 68 6.86 -3.85 -3.35
N TYR A 69 6.96 -3.85 -2.03
CA TYR A 69 6.40 -2.79 -1.18
C TYR A 69 6.93 -1.42 -1.57
N LYS A 70 8.26 -1.29 -1.67
CA LYS A 70 8.92 -0.03 -2.05
C LYS A 70 8.52 0.40 -3.46
N ALA A 71 8.52 -0.54 -4.41
CA ALA A 71 8.18 -0.28 -5.80
C ALA A 71 6.79 0.34 -5.94
N GLU A 72 5.78 -0.29 -5.35
CA GLU A 72 4.40 0.19 -5.48
C GLU A 72 4.14 1.43 -4.64
N TYR A 73 4.75 1.54 -3.45
CA TYR A 73 4.60 2.71 -2.59
C TYR A 73 5.04 3.99 -3.31
N TYR A 74 6.25 4.02 -3.89
CA TYR A 74 6.74 5.25 -4.53
C TYR A 74 5.95 5.63 -5.77
N LEU A 75 5.58 4.66 -6.60
CA LEU A 75 4.78 4.89 -7.80
C LEU A 75 3.39 5.42 -7.44
N THR A 76 2.72 4.78 -6.49
CA THR A 76 1.39 5.20 -6.02
C THR A 76 1.46 6.58 -5.37
N TRP A 77 2.44 6.81 -4.50
CA TRP A 77 2.64 8.09 -3.83
C TRP A 77 2.84 9.23 -4.83
N ASN A 78 3.76 9.08 -5.78
CA ASN A 78 4.00 10.10 -6.81
C ASN A 78 2.77 10.35 -7.68
N ARG A 79 2.00 9.30 -8.01
CA ARG A 79 0.76 9.42 -8.77
C ARG A 79 -0.31 10.24 -8.05
N LEU A 80 -0.35 10.19 -6.72
CA LEU A 80 -1.30 10.93 -5.89
C LEU A 80 -0.82 12.36 -5.60
N ILE A 81 0.47 12.54 -5.27
CA ILE A 81 1.05 13.84 -4.94
C ILE A 81 1.18 14.74 -6.15
N GLY A 82 1.59 14.21 -7.31
CA GLY A 82 1.89 15.01 -8.51
C GLY A 82 0.75 15.95 -8.92
N PRO A 83 -0.49 15.44 -9.08
CA PRO A 83 -1.64 16.28 -9.41
C PRO A 83 -1.96 17.34 -8.34
N LYS A 84 -1.91 16.98 -7.04
CA LYS A 84 -2.18 17.92 -5.94
C LYS A 84 -1.13 19.03 -5.86
N GLN A 85 0.16 18.67 -5.96
CA GLN A 85 1.25 19.62 -5.99
C GLN A 85 1.10 20.59 -7.17
N GLY A 86 0.87 20.08 -8.39
CA GLY A 86 0.67 20.93 -9.57
C GLY A 86 -0.53 21.86 -9.44
N MET A 87 -1.66 21.36 -8.92
CA MET A 87 -2.86 22.16 -8.69
C MET A 87 -2.60 23.30 -7.70
N PHE A 88 -2.05 23.02 -6.51
CA PHE A 88 -1.82 24.05 -5.50
C PHE A 88 -0.69 25.02 -5.88
N GLU A 89 0.33 24.57 -6.60
CA GLU A 89 1.34 25.47 -7.17
C GLU A 89 0.73 26.45 -8.17
N MET A 90 -0.18 26.00 -9.05
CA MET A 90 -0.90 26.89 -9.95
C MET A 90 -1.80 27.87 -9.20
N GLN A 91 -2.55 27.39 -8.21
CA GLN A 91 -3.41 28.26 -7.40
C GLN A 91 -2.58 29.31 -6.63
N ALA A 92 -1.43 28.93 -6.08
CA ALA A 92 -0.56 29.86 -5.35
C ALA A 92 0.02 30.95 -6.26
N LYS A 93 0.30 30.62 -7.54
CA LYS A 93 0.68 31.63 -8.54
C LYS A 93 -0.45 32.59 -8.87
N GLN A 94 -1.69 32.10 -8.94
CA GLN A 94 -2.88 32.91 -9.26
C GLN A 94 -3.37 33.76 -8.08
N ARG A 95 -3.26 33.23 -6.86
CA ARG A 95 -3.77 33.83 -5.61
C ARG A 95 -2.68 33.84 -4.54
N PRO A 96 -1.57 34.59 -4.73
CA PRO A 96 -0.42 34.54 -3.83
C PRO A 96 -0.69 35.08 -2.43
N ALA A 97 -1.72 35.92 -2.26
CA ALA A 97 -2.12 36.48 -0.96
C ALA A 97 -3.08 35.58 -0.16
N ASP A 98 -3.57 34.47 -0.74
CA ASP A 98 -4.50 33.56 -0.08
C ASP A 98 -3.73 32.59 0.86
N PRO A 99 -3.92 32.70 2.19
CA PRO A 99 -3.17 31.90 3.16
C PRO A 99 -3.57 30.41 3.14
N VAL A 100 -4.78 30.07 2.69
CA VAL A 100 -5.23 28.67 2.55
C VAL A 100 -4.49 28.03 1.37
N VAL A 101 -4.43 28.74 0.25
CA VAL A 101 -3.70 28.29 -0.94
C VAL A 101 -2.20 28.18 -0.65
N ALA A 102 -1.60 29.16 0.02
CA ALA A 102 -0.19 29.13 0.39
C ALA A 102 0.13 27.94 1.32
N TRP A 103 -0.74 27.67 2.32
CA TRP A 103 -0.61 26.50 3.19
C TRP A 103 -0.65 25.20 2.39
N ASN A 104 -1.69 24.99 1.58
CA ASN A 104 -1.85 23.77 0.82
C ASN A 104 -0.70 23.58 -0.20
N ALA A 105 -0.23 24.64 -0.85
CA ALA A 105 0.95 24.55 -1.73
C ALA A 105 2.20 24.10 -0.96
N SER A 106 2.45 24.65 0.23
CA SER A 106 3.57 24.23 1.09
C SER A 106 3.42 22.78 1.59
N LEU A 107 2.18 22.34 1.82
CA LEU A 107 1.86 20.99 2.28
C LEU A 107 2.26 19.93 1.24
N TYR A 108 2.22 20.22 -0.06
CA TYR A 108 2.55 19.26 -1.11
C TYR A 108 3.95 19.42 -1.71
N LYS A 109 4.56 20.60 -1.57
CA LYS A 109 5.87 20.92 -2.13
C LYS A 109 6.96 19.94 -1.68
N GLY A 110 7.73 19.43 -2.65
CA GLY A 110 8.90 18.57 -2.39
C GLY A 110 8.56 17.15 -1.94
N LYS A 111 7.29 16.73 -2.03
CA LYS A 111 6.85 15.40 -1.60
C LYS A 111 6.89 14.35 -2.69
N LEU A 112 7.35 14.66 -3.91
CA LEU A 112 7.60 13.68 -4.95
C LEU A 112 8.95 12.97 -4.75
N PHE A 113 8.95 11.65 -4.86
CA PHE A 113 10.16 10.85 -4.99
C PHE A 113 10.81 11.08 -6.34
N ASN A 114 12.14 11.21 -6.39
CA ASN A 114 12.86 11.13 -7.65
C ASN A 114 13.06 9.67 -8.04
N LEU A 115 12.37 9.23 -9.09
CA LEU A 115 12.43 7.85 -9.57
C LEU A 115 13.32 7.68 -10.81
N GLN A 116 14.10 8.69 -11.18
CA GLN A 116 15.05 8.57 -12.28
C GLN A 116 16.10 7.50 -11.93
N GLY A 117 16.18 6.45 -12.76
CA GLY A 117 17.08 5.31 -12.54
C GLY A 117 16.64 4.36 -11.41
N TYR A 118 15.45 4.54 -10.84
CA TYR A 118 14.91 3.60 -9.86
C TYR A 118 14.50 2.28 -10.54
N ASP A 119 15.21 1.19 -10.21
CA ASP A 119 14.81 -0.17 -10.57
C ASP A 119 13.69 -0.62 -9.62
N ASN A 120 12.48 -0.79 -10.17
CA ASN A 120 11.33 -1.24 -9.40
C ASN A 120 11.34 -2.77 -9.17
N GLY A 121 12.34 -3.51 -9.65
CA GLY A 121 12.48 -4.95 -9.44
C GLY A 121 11.56 -5.81 -10.31
N GLN A 122 10.77 -5.21 -11.21
CA GLN A 122 9.86 -5.95 -12.12
C GLN A 122 10.62 -6.89 -13.06
N SER A 123 11.85 -6.56 -13.45
CA SER A 123 12.70 -7.44 -14.25
C SER A 123 13.14 -8.71 -13.51
N ARG A 124 13.25 -8.64 -12.17
CA ARG A 124 13.71 -9.75 -11.31
C ARG A 124 12.55 -10.59 -10.77
N TYR A 125 11.43 -9.94 -10.41
CA TYR A 125 10.29 -10.58 -9.75
C TYR A 125 8.99 -10.54 -10.55
N GLY A 126 9.05 -10.16 -11.83
CA GLY A 126 7.88 -9.86 -12.64
C GLY A 126 6.84 -10.98 -12.71
N MET A 127 5.63 -10.59 -13.11
CA MET A 127 4.42 -11.44 -13.15
C MET A 127 4.61 -12.80 -13.85
N HIS A 128 5.49 -12.87 -14.85
CA HIS A 128 5.80 -14.10 -15.57
C HIS A 128 6.36 -15.22 -14.67
N ASN A 129 6.95 -14.87 -13.53
CA ASN A 129 7.49 -15.84 -12.58
C ASN A 129 6.44 -16.40 -11.61
N ILE A 130 5.24 -15.81 -11.52
CA ILE A 130 4.17 -16.28 -10.62
C ILE A 130 3.66 -17.66 -11.02
N THR A 131 3.68 -17.98 -12.32
CA THR A 131 3.30 -19.29 -12.84
C THR A 131 4.51 -20.20 -13.11
N SER A 132 5.70 -19.80 -12.67
CA SER A 132 6.92 -20.61 -12.86
C SER A 132 6.77 -21.95 -12.16
N THR A 133 7.28 -23.03 -12.76
CA THR A 133 7.38 -24.34 -12.11
C THR A 133 8.44 -24.35 -11.01
N ASP A 134 9.46 -23.50 -11.14
CA ASP A 134 10.49 -23.26 -10.11
C ASP A 134 9.86 -22.60 -8.87
N TYR A 135 9.88 -23.33 -7.76
CA TYR A 135 9.34 -22.88 -6.49
C TYR A 135 9.98 -21.58 -5.99
N LEU A 136 11.30 -21.42 -6.14
CA LEU A 136 12.00 -20.24 -5.63
C LEU A 136 11.62 -18.98 -6.42
N LYS A 137 11.53 -19.10 -7.75
CA LYS A 137 11.06 -18.00 -8.61
C LYS A 137 9.62 -17.62 -8.33
N ARG A 138 8.73 -18.62 -8.23
CA ARG A 138 7.31 -18.42 -7.91
C ARG A 138 7.12 -17.81 -6.53
N CYS A 139 7.86 -18.28 -5.54
CA CYS A 139 7.86 -17.76 -4.18
C CYS A 139 8.28 -16.28 -4.13
N ALA A 140 9.38 -15.93 -4.81
CA ALA A 140 9.86 -14.56 -4.87
C ALA A 140 8.86 -13.63 -5.58
N ALA A 141 8.33 -14.04 -6.74
CA ALA A 141 7.34 -13.26 -7.49
C ALA A 141 6.03 -13.06 -6.69
N THR A 142 5.55 -14.11 -6.02
CA THR A 142 4.35 -14.03 -5.17
C THR A 142 4.58 -13.09 -3.97
N SER A 143 5.75 -13.19 -3.32
CA SER A 143 6.11 -12.32 -2.20
C SER A 143 6.23 -10.86 -2.64
N TYR A 144 6.83 -10.61 -3.81
CA TYR A 144 6.91 -9.29 -4.43
C TYR A 144 5.52 -8.70 -4.73
N GLN A 145 4.61 -9.47 -5.34
CA GLN A 145 3.23 -9.02 -5.59
C GLN A 145 2.48 -8.66 -4.29
N LYS A 146 2.66 -9.45 -3.23
CA LYS A 146 2.11 -9.12 -1.90
C LYS A 146 2.69 -7.84 -1.34
N GLY A 147 4.01 -7.66 -1.51
CA GLY A 147 4.70 -6.42 -1.22
C GLY A 147 4.04 -5.25 -1.91
N GLN A 148 3.84 -5.32 -3.24
CA GLN A 148 3.20 -4.26 -4.02
C GLN A 148 1.82 -3.89 -3.45
N ASN A 149 0.98 -4.88 -3.17
CA ASN A 149 -0.35 -4.64 -2.61
C ASN A 149 -0.26 -3.88 -1.26
N ALA A 150 0.64 -4.29 -0.37
CA ALA A 150 0.86 -3.64 0.91
C ALA A 150 1.44 -2.21 0.75
N GLY A 151 2.40 -2.03 -0.17
CA GLY A 151 3.02 -0.73 -0.46
C GLY A 151 2.03 0.28 -1.03
N GLY A 152 1.20 -0.13 -1.99
CA GLY A 152 0.13 0.70 -2.55
C GLY A 152 -0.90 1.10 -1.49
N ALA A 153 -1.32 0.17 -0.64
CA ALA A 153 -2.24 0.45 0.46
C ALA A 153 -1.66 1.46 1.47
N ALA A 154 -0.38 1.30 1.82
CA ALA A 154 0.31 2.23 2.71
C ALA A 154 0.46 3.63 2.09
N ALA A 155 0.79 3.73 0.80
CA ALA A 155 0.87 5.02 0.09
C ALA A 155 -0.49 5.73 0.08
N LEU A 156 -1.58 4.99 -0.18
CA LEU A 156 -2.95 5.53 -0.12
C LEU A 156 -3.31 6.03 1.28
N GLN A 157 -2.95 5.28 2.33
CA GLN A 157 -3.17 5.72 3.71
C GLN A 157 -2.38 6.99 4.03
N GLY A 158 -1.07 7.01 3.75
CA GLY A 158 -0.24 8.18 4.01
C GLY A 158 -0.72 9.41 3.23
N PHE A 159 -1.23 9.22 2.00
CA PHE A 159 -1.84 10.29 1.23
C PHE A 159 -3.11 10.83 1.90
N ARG A 160 -4.01 9.96 2.39
CA ARG A 160 -5.20 10.40 3.14
C ARG A 160 -4.85 11.17 4.40
N GLU A 161 -3.83 10.74 5.14
CA GLU A 161 -3.33 11.44 6.33
C GLU A 161 -2.72 12.81 5.99
N LEU A 162 -2.11 12.94 4.81
CA LEU A 162 -1.62 14.23 4.30
C LEU A 162 -2.79 15.12 3.88
N GLU A 163 -3.74 14.59 3.11
CA GLU A 163 -4.91 15.32 2.62
C GLU A 163 -5.79 15.84 3.77
N ALA A 164 -5.88 15.10 4.88
CA ALA A 164 -6.57 15.55 6.09
C ALA A 164 -5.97 16.82 6.72
N LYS A 165 -4.75 17.22 6.35
CA LYS A 165 -4.09 18.46 6.80
C LYS A 165 -4.35 19.65 5.86
N GLU A 166 -5.05 19.45 4.75
CA GLU A 166 -5.47 20.53 3.86
C GLU A 166 -6.40 21.51 4.59
N ARG A 167 -6.28 22.79 4.25
CA ARG A 167 -7.20 23.84 4.70
C ARG A 167 -8.28 24.08 3.65
N ARG A 168 -9.49 24.44 4.13
CA ARG A 168 -10.67 24.77 3.32
C ARG A 168 -11.01 26.24 3.48
#